data_AF-A0A936B5U3-F1
#
_entry.id   AF-A0A936B5U3-F1
#
_cell.length_a   1.000
_cell.length_b   1.000
_cell.length_c   1.000
_cell.angle_alpha   90.00
_cell.angle_beta   90.00
_cell.angle_gamma   90.00
#
_symmetry.space_group_name_H-M   'P 1'
#
loop_
_entity.id
_entity.type
_entity.pdbx_description
1 polymer ?
#
loop_
_entity_poly.entity_id
_entity_poly.type
_entity_poly.pdbx_seq_one_letter_code
_entity_poly.pdbx_strand_id
1 'polypeptide(L)'
;MFETFFNATMRGKDLGQFFTPRSVVELGVKLARLRVNVPLDDGSFHTDIVLDACCGTGGYLIDALSDMWNKVSANTSLDDDAKSKLRKQIANNHIFGVDVGREPPLARIARLNMYLHGDGGSSIYQVDVLDKEVLERYGFT
;
A
#
# COMPACT_ATOMS: atom_id res chain seq x y z
N MET A 1 5.21 3.15 -16.24
CA MET A 1 5.46 4.43 -16.95
C MET A 1 5.88 5.51 -15.96
N PHE A 2 5.10 5.86 -14.94
CA PHE A 2 5.46 6.89 -13.94
C PHE A 2 6.75 6.59 -13.16
N GLU A 3 6.91 5.37 -12.61
CA GLU A 3 8.14 4.99 -11.91
C GLU A 3 9.40 5.04 -12.79
N THR A 4 9.29 4.73 -14.08
CA THR A 4 10.41 4.79 -15.02
C THR A 4 10.85 6.24 -15.25
N PHE A 5 9.89 7.15 -15.39
CA PHE A 5 10.15 8.60 -15.45
C PHE A 5 10.74 9.11 -14.14
N PHE A 6 10.16 8.73 -13.01
CA PHE A 6 10.60 9.18 -11.70
C PHE A 6 12.02 8.68 -11.35
N ASN A 7 12.31 7.41 -11.60
CA ASN A 7 13.65 6.83 -11.45
C ASN A 7 14.68 7.51 -12.35
N ALA A 8 14.31 7.88 -13.58
CA ALA A 8 15.20 8.59 -14.50
C ALA A 8 15.49 10.03 -14.02
N THR A 9 14.52 10.72 -13.41
CA THR A 9 14.69 12.07 -12.86
C THR A 9 15.44 12.09 -11.52
N MET A 10 15.33 11.03 -10.72
CA MET A 10 15.88 10.95 -9.35
C MET A 10 17.28 10.34 -9.23
N ARG A 11 17.76 9.58 -10.22
CA ARG A 11 19.10 8.96 -10.20
C ARG A 11 20.28 9.95 -10.24
N GLY A 12 20.03 11.24 -10.41
CA GLY A 12 21.06 12.25 -10.68
C GLY A 12 21.48 13.15 -9.50
N LYS A 13 20.97 12.95 -8.29
CA LYS A 13 21.38 13.75 -7.11
C LYS A 13 21.64 12.83 -5.91
N ASP A 14 22.68 13.16 -5.13
CA ASP A 14 23.23 12.50 -3.94
C ASP A 14 22.23 12.27 -2.78
N LEU A 15 21.05 11.71 -3.04
CA LEU A 15 19.95 11.63 -2.08
C LEU A 15 19.85 10.30 -1.34
N GLY A 16 20.72 9.32 -1.60
CA GLY A 16 20.77 8.05 -0.84
C GLY A 16 19.47 7.24 -0.84
N GLN A 17 18.53 7.54 -1.74
CA GLN A 17 17.24 6.84 -1.81
C GLN A 17 17.40 5.52 -2.55
N PHE A 18 17.19 4.43 -1.82
CA PHE A 18 17.19 3.07 -2.37
C PHE A 18 15.76 2.68 -2.76
N PHE A 19 15.56 2.40 -4.05
CA PHE A 19 14.30 1.84 -4.54
C PHE A 19 14.37 0.32 -4.47
N THR A 20 13.40 -0.31 -3.82
CA THR A 20 13.26 -1.77 -3.83
C THR A 20 13.02 -2.26 -5.26
N PRO A 21 13.86 -3.14 -5.82
CA PRO A 21 13.64 -3.68 -7.17
C PRO A 21 12.27 -4.38 -7.26
N ARG A 22 11.58 -4.24 -8.40
CA ARG A 22 10.23 -4.79 -8.57
C ARG A 22 10.12 -6.29 -8.29
N SER A 23 11.12 -7.08 -8.68
CA SER A 23 11.16 -8.51 -8.37
C SER A 23 11.18 -8.82 -6.86
N VAL A 24 11.80 -7.95 -6.05
CA VAL A 24 11.84 -8.08 -4.59
C VAL A 24 10.51 -7.68 -3.97
N VAL A 25 9.87 -6.63 -4.50
CA VAL A 25 8.52 -6.22 -4.09
C VAL A 25 7.52 -7.35 -4.34
N GLU A 26 7.48 -7.86 -5.56
CA GLU A 26 6.60 -8.97 -5.95
C GLU A 26 6.80 -10.21 -5.07
N LEU A 27 8.06 -10.56 -4.80
CA LEU A 27 8.39 -11.66 -3.91
C LEU A 27 7.86 -11.41 -2.49
N GLY A 28 8.09 -10.22 -1.94
CA GLY A 28 7.63 -9.86 -0.60
C GLY A 28 6.10 -9.92 -0.46
N VAL A 29 5.36 -9.38 -1.44
CA VAL A 29 3.88 -9.45 -1.45
C VAL A 29 3.39 -10.90 -1.55
N LYS A 30 4.00 -11.73 -2.40
CA LYS A 30 3.66 -13.15 -2.50
C LYS A 30 3.92 -13.91 -1.20
N LEU A 31 5.03 -13.60 -0.52
CA LEU A 31 5.39 -14.21 0.77
C LEU A 31 4.46 -13.77 1.90
N ALA A 32 3.93 -12.54 1.85
CA ALA A 32 2.97 -12.04 2.84
C ALA A 32 1.64 -12.81 2.83
N ARG A 33 1.31 -13.52 1.72
CA ARG A 33 0.12 -14.37 1.59
C ARG A 33 -1.17 -13.66 2.03
N LEU A 34 -1.37 -12.43 1.57
CA LEU A 34 -2.51 -11.59 1.93
C LEU A 34 -3.84 -12.31 1.76
N ARG A 35 -4.68 -12.29 2.79
CA ARG A 35 -6.00 -12.92 2.81
C ARG A 35 -7.05 -11.89 2.42
N VAL A 36 -7.95 -12.29 1.54
CA VAL A 36 -9.04 -11.44 1.05
C VAL A 36 -10.33 -12.25 1.06
N ASN A 37 -11.34 -11.73 1.74
CA ASN A 37 -12.66 -12.35 1.86
C ASN A 37 -12.59 -13.83 2.27
N VAL A 38 -11.81 -14.14 3.31
CA VAL A 38 -11.71 -15.50 3.86
C VAL A 38 -12.75 -15.70 4.97
N PRO A 39 -13.51 -16.80 4.97
CA PRO A 39 -14.50 -17.04 6.02
C PRO A 39 -13.81 -17.27 7.37
N LEU A 40 -14.44 -16.77 8.44
CA LEU A 40 -14.08 -17.02 9.83
C LEU A 40 -15.11 -17.95 10.49
N ASP A 41 -14.73 -18.52 11.63
CA ASP A 41 -15.56 -19.49 12.37
C ASP A 41 -16.89 -18.90 12.88
N ASP A 42 -16.94 -17.58 13.07
CA ASP A 42 -18.14 -16.84 13.49
C ASP A 42 -19.10 -16.49 12.34
N GLY A 43 -18.79 -16.94 11.11
CA GLY A 43 -19.56 -16.67 9.90
C GLY A 43 -19.26 -15.31 9.25
N SER A 44 -18.35 -14.52 9.81
CA SER A 44 -17.86 -13.29 9.19
C SER A 44 -16.76 -13.56 8.14
N PHE A 45 -16.36 -12.53 7.41
CA PHE A 45 -15.30 -12.60 6.41
C PHE A 45 -14.16 -11.64 6.77
N HIS A 46 -12.94 -12.14 6.64
CA HIS A 46 -11.72 -11.40 6.94
C HIS A 46 -11.00 -10.95 5.66
N THR A 47 -10.47 -9.73 5.71
CA THR A 47 -9.56 -9.18 4.70
C THR A 47 -8.41 -8.51 5.44
N ASP A 48 -7.17 -8.85 5.08
CA ASP A 48 -5.99 -8.28 5.75
C ASP A 48 -5.85 -6.78 5.48
N ILE A 49 -5.32 -6.05 6.47
CA ILE A 49 -4.91 -4.66 6.35
C ILE A 49 -3.40 -4.63 6.10
N VAL A 50 -2.97 -3.85 5.11
CA VAL A 50 -1.58 -3.65 4.71
C VAL A 50 -1.11 -2.29 5.20
N LEU A 51 -0.01 -2.30 5.97
CA LEU A 51 0.70 -1.11 6.39
C LEU A 51 2.15 -1.19 5.91
N ASP A 52 2.58 -0.19 5.14
CA ASP A 52 3.99 0.05 4.84
C ASP A 52 4.45 1.33 5.54
N ALA A 53 5.23 1.17 6.61
CA ALA A 53 5.72 2.24 7.47
C ALA A 53 6.90 3.02 6.86
N CYS A 54 7.45 2.58 5.73
CA CYS A 54 8.54 3.23 5.01
C CYS A 54 8.26 3.13 3.50
N CYS A 55 7.07 3.60 3.10
CA CYS A 55 6.51 3.22 1.81
C CYS A 55 7.26 3.78 0.60
N GLY A 56 8.11 4.79 0.79
CA GLY A 56 8.85 5.45 -0.28
C GLY A 56 7.90 5.98 -1.35
N THR A 57 8.04 5.47 -2.57
CA THR A 57 7.14 5.80 -3.69
C THR A 57 5.90 4.91 -3.78
N GLY A 58 5.69 3.97 -2.86
CA GLY A 58 4.49 3.13 -2.75
C GLY A 58 4.56 1.78 -3.49
N GLY A 59 5.75 1.29 -3.85
CA GLY A 59 5.89 0.06 -4.65
C GLY A 59 5.21 -1.17 -4.04
N TYR A 60 5.42 -1.40 -2.73
CA TYR A 60 4.74 -2.50 -2.00
C TYR A 60 3.23 -2.31 -1.92
N LEU A 61 2.76 -1.09 -1.71
CA LEU A 61 1.33 -0.79 -1.59
C LEU A 61 0.59 -1.04 -2.92
N ILE A 62 1.21 -0.65 -4.05
CA ILE A 62 0.65 -0.90 -5.38
C ILE A 62 0.55 -2.41 -5.66
N ASP A 63 1.62 -3.16 -5.40
CA ASP A 63 1.64 -4.60 -5.67
C ASP A 63 0.70 -5.36 -4.71
N ALA A 64 0.60 -4.94 -3.45
CA ALA A 64 -0.35 -5.48 -2.48
C ALA A 64 -1.81 -5.23 -2.91
N LEU A 65 -2.14 -4.00 -3.32
CA LEU A 65 -3.46 -3.67 -3.85
C LEU A 65 -3.80 -4.54 -5.07
N SER A 66 -2.86 -4.68 -6.01
CA SER A 66 -3.03 -5.51 -7.20
C SER A 66 -3.27 -6.98 -6.85
N ASP A 67 -2.46 -7.55 -5.96
CA ASP A 67 -2.61 -8.92 -5.48
C ASP A 67 -3.98 -9.14 -4.81
N MET A 68 -4.41 -8.22 -3.94
CA MET A 68 -5.72 -8.30 -3.29
C MET A 68 -6.88 -8.20 -4.29
N TRP A 69 -6.83 -7.27 -5.25
CA TRP A 69 -7.84 -7.17 -6.31
C TRP A 69 -7.88 -8.40 -7.23
N ASN A 70 -6.73 -9.00 -7.52
CA ASN A 70 -6.67 -10.26 -8.27
C ASN A 70 -7.39 -11.38 -7.50
N LYS A 71 -7.21 -11.46 -6.17
CA LYS A 71 -7.95 -12.41 -5.32
C LYS A 71 -9.46 -12.16 -5.32
N VAL A 72 -9.90 -10.90 -5.28
CA VAL A 72 -11.33 -10.56 -5.45
C VAL A 72 -11.86 -11.03 -6.80
N SER A 73 -11.09 -10.80 -7.87
CA SER A 73 -11.47 -11.15 -9.25
C SER A 73 -11.64 -12.66 -9.42
N ALA A 74 -10.69 -13.41 -8.87
CA ALA A 74 -10.66 -14.87 -8.92
C ALA A 74 -11.69 -15.53 -7.98
N ASN A 75 -12.26 -14.79 -7.03
CA ASN A 75 -13.27 -15.33 -6.14
C ASN A 75 -14.60 -15.57 -6.90
N THR A 76 -14.96 -16.84 -7.09
CA THR A 76 -16.18 -17.26 -7.80
C THR A 76 -17.43 -17.25 -6.92
N SER A 77 -17.30 -17.09 -5.60
CA SER A 77 -18.44 -17.02 -4.68
C SER A 77 -19.06 -15.63 -4.58
N LEU A 78 -18.44 -14.63 -5.21
CA LEU A 78 -18.92 -13.25 -5.24
C LEU A 78 -19.49 -12.92 -6.62
N ASP A 79 -20.63 -12.25 -6.65
CA ASP A 79 -21.14 -11.60 -7.86
C ASP A 79 -20.36 -10.31 -8.18
N ASP A 80 -20.62 -9.72 -9.34
CA ASP A 80 -19.88 -8.55 -9.82
C ASP A 80 -20.09 -7.31 -8.94
N ASP A 81 -21.27 -7.17 -8.32
CA ASP A 81 -21.57 -6.05 -7.42
C ASP A 81 -20.79 -6.18 -6.10
N ALA A 82 -20.78 -7.38 -5.51
CA ALA A 82 -20.01 -7.71 -4.33
C ALA A 82 -18.50 -7.55 -4.59
N LYS A 83 -18.00 -7.99 -5.76
CA LYS A 83 -16.60 -7.76 -6.16
C LYS A 83 -16.28 -6.27 -6.26
N SER A 84 -17.15 -5.48 -6.89
CA SER A 84 -16.99 -4.04 -7.02
C SER A 84 -16.94 -3.34 -5.65
N LYS A 85 -17.86 -3.69 -4.75
CA LYS A 85 -17.88 -3.18 -3.37
C LYS A 85 -16.63 -3.54 -2.59
N LEU A 86 -16.20 -4.80 -2.66
CA LEU A 86 -15.02 -5.27 -1.94
C LEU A 86 -13.74 -4.61 -2.47
N ARG A 87 -13.59 -4.43 -3.79
CA ARG A 87 -12.44 -3.69 -4.37
C ARG A 87 -12.37 -2.25 -3.86
N LYS A 88 -13.51 -1.56 -3.79
CA LYS A 88 -13.60 -0.21 -3.21
C LYS A 88 -13.28 -0.22 -1.72
N GLN A 89 -13.73 -1.23 -0.98
CA GLN A 89 -13.42 -1.35 0.44
C GLN A 89 -11.92 -1.57 0.69
N ILE A 90 -11.27 -2.39 -0.15
CA ILE A 90 -9.82 -2.62 -0.09
C ILE A 90 -9.07 -1.31 -0.33
N ALA A 91 -9.38 -0.62 -1.43
CA ALA A 91 -8.76 0.64 -1.81
C ALA A 91 -8.88 1.72 -0.72
N ASN A 92 -10.07 1.87 -0.13
CA ASN A 92 -10.28 2.96 0.81
C ASN A 92 -9.81 2.64 2.24
N ASN A 93 -9.83 1.37 2.65
CA ASN A 93 -9.75 1.00 4.07
C ASN A 93 -8.71 -0.08 4.43
N HIS A 94 -7.97 -0.64 3.47
CA HIS A 94 -7.04 -1.75 3.75
C HIS A 94 -5.60 -1.48 3.32
N ILE A 95 -5.30 -0.37 2.64
CA ILE A 95 -3.95 -0.03 2.19
C ILE A 95 -3.52 1.27 2.86
N PHE A 96 -2.44 1.21 3.66
CA PHE A 96 -1.92 2.36 4.40
C PHE A 96 -0.42 2.49 4.20
N GLY A 97 0.02 3.72 3.94
CA GLY A 97 1.44 4.05 3.78
C GLY A 97 1.86 5.18 4.69
N VAL A 98 3.07 5.09 5.23
CA VAL A 98 3.71 6.17 5.96
C VAL A 98 5.13 6.34 5.44
N ASP A 99 5.56 7.59 5.28
CA ASP A 99 6.94 7.89 4.97
C ASP A 99 7.36 9.26 5.55
N VAL A 100 8.57 9.33 6.09
CA VAL A 100 9.11 10.56 6.70
C VAL A 100 9.76 11.50 5.67
N GLY A 101 10.09 10.98 4.47
CA GLY A 101 10.86 11.66 3.43
C GLY A 101 10.26 12.98 2.99
N ARG A 102 11.00 14.08 3.24
CA ARG A 102 10.58 15.46 2.94
C ARG A 102 11.16 15.98 1.62
N GLU A 103 12.38 15.60 1.29
CA GLU A 103 13.06 16.03 0.07
C GLU A 103 13.71 14.83 -0.65
N PRO A 104 13.14 14.41 -1.79
CA PRO A 104 11.80 14.75 -2.28
C PRO A 104 10.67 14.34 -1.32
N PRO A 105 9.46 14.92 -1.48
CA PRO A 105 8.30 14.59 -0.64
C PRO A 105 7.72 13.22 -1.03
N LEU A 106 8.33 12.14 -0.51
CA LEU A 106 8.03 10.76 -0.88
C LEU A 106 6.56 10.39 -0.67
N ALA A 107 5.98 10.76 0.47
CA ALA A 107 4.55 10.56 0.74
C ALA A 107 3.64 11.24 -0.30
N ARG A 108 4.05 12.36 -0.90
CA ARG A 108 3.28 12.99 -2.00
C ARG A 108 3.37 12.18 -3.29
N ILE A 109 4.55 11.65 -3.59
CA ILE A 109 4.78 10.81 -4.77
C ILE A 109 4.01 9.50 -4.64
N ALA A 110 4.07 8.85 -3.48
CA ALA A 110 3.28 7.66 -3.16
C ALA A 110 1.77 7.91 -3.31
N ARG A 111 1.24 9.04 -2.81
CA ARG A 111 -0.17 9.41 -3.02
C ARG A 111 -0.56 9.46 -4.49
N LEU A 112 0.25 10.12 -5.31
CA LEU A 112 -0.01 10.21 -6.75
C LEU A 112 0.06 8.81 -7.40
N ASN A 113 1.05 8.00 -7.02
CA ASN A 113 1.17 6.64 -7.52
C ASN A 113 -0.05 5.79 -7.16
N MET A 114 -0.49 5.80 -5.91
CA MET A 114 -1.67 5.07 -5.45
C MET A 114 -2.96 5.57 -6.12
N TYR A 115 -3.11 6.88 -6.30
CA TYR A 115 -4.23 7.46 -7.04
C TYR A 115 -4.28 6.96 -8.48
N LEU A 116 -3.15 6.96 -9.19
CA LEU A 116 -3.06 6.47 -10.56
C LEU A 116 -3.35 4.96 -10.69
N HIS A 117 -3.12 4.18 -9.63
CA HIS A 117 -3.43 2.75 -9.58
C HIS A 117 -4.82 2.44 -9.00
N GLY A 118 -5.62 3.46 -8.70
CA GLY A 118 -7.05 3.31 -8.38
C GLY A 118 -7.39 3.09 -6.91
N ASP A 119 -6.43 3.27 -6.01
CA ASP A 119 -6.63 3.24 -4.55
C ASP A 119 -7.32 4.52 -4.03
N GLY A 120 -7.15 5.63 -4.75
CA GLY A 120 -7.58 6.96 -4.34
C GLY A 120 -6.50 7.77 -3.60
N GLY A 121 -5.43 7.11 -3.10
CA GLY A 121 -4.26 7.79 -2.53
C GLY A 121 -4.55 8.57 -1.24
N SER A 122 -5.69 8.34 -0.59
CA SER A 122 -6.10 9.02 0.64
C SER A 122 -5.38 8.53 1.89
N SER A 123 -4.85 7.31 1.86
CA SER A 123 -4.37 6.59 3.04
C SER A 123 -2.84 6.59 3.17
N ILE A 124 -2.19 7.61 2.60
CA ILE A 124 -0.73 7.78 2.67
C ILE A 124 -0.40 9.04 3.48
N TYR A 125 0.40 8.87 4.52
CA TYR A 125 0.71 9.90 5.51
C TYR A 125 2.20 10.23 5.52
N GLN A 126 2.50 11.49 5.81
CA GLN A 126 3.88 11.94 5.99
C GLN A 126 4.15 12.11 7.49
N VAL A 127 4.68 11.08 8.14
CA VAL A 127 4.91 11.04 9.59
C VAL A 127 6.22 10.29 9.86
N ASP A 128 6.93 10.66 10.93
CA ASP A 128 8.00 9.83 11.47
C ASP A 128 7.39 8.73 12.34
N VAL A 129 7.48 7.48 11.88
CA VAL A 129 6.91 6.31 12.56
C VAL A 129 7.62 6.03 13.90
N LEU A 130 8.83 6.56 14.09
CA LEU A 130 9.62 6.36 15.30
C LEU A 130 9.49 7.50 16.32
N ASP A 131 8.66 8.52 16.03
CA ASP A 131 8.41 9.63 16.93
C ASP A 131 7.62 9.19 18.17
N LYS A 132 8.31 9.19 19.31
CA LYS A 132 7.75 8.76 20.60
C LYS A 132 6.63 9.67 21.09
N GLU A 133 6.66 10.96 20.77
CA GLU A 133 5.61 11.89 21.18
C GLU A 133 4.29 11.56 20.48
N VAL A 134 4.37 11.12 19.22
CA VAL A 134 3.20 10.63 18.47
C VAL A 134 2.68 9.34 19.10
N LEU A 135 3.57 8.39 19.43
CA LEU A 135 3.17 7.13 20.06
C LEU A 135 2.51 7.34 21.44
N GLU A 136 3.07 8.21 22.27
CA GLU A 136 2.52 8.59 23.57
C GLU A 136 1.13 9.26 23.43
N ARG A 137 0.98 10.18 22.48
CA ARG A 137 -0.31 10.86 22.21
C ARG A 137 -1.44 9.89 21.83
N TYR A 138 -1.11 8.76 21.20
CA TYR A 138 -2.09 7.73 20.82
C TYR A 138 -2.10 6.51 21.76
N GLY A 139 -1.35 6.53 22.87
CA GLY A 139 -1.41 5.51 23.91
C GLY A 139 -0.69 4.19 23.56
N PHE A 140 0.35 4.23 22.74
CA PHE A 140 1.14 3.06 22.33
C PHE A 140 2.40 2.81 23.19
N THR A 141 2.52 3.49 24.34
CA THR A 141 3.65 3.42 25.28
C THR A 141 3.20 3.32 26.72
#